data_AF-A0A3G9JNY2-F1
#
_entry.id   AF-A0A3G9JNY2-F1
#
_cell.length_a   1.000
_cell.length_b   1.000
_cell.length_c   1.000
_cell.angle_alpha   90.00
_cell.angle_beta   90.00
_cell.angle_gamma   90.00
#
_symmetry.space_group_name_H-M   'P 1'
#
loop_
_entity.id
_entity.type
_entity.pdbx_description
1 polymer ?
#
loop_
_entity_poly.entity_id
_entity_poly.type
_entity_poly.pdbx_seq_one_letter_code
_entity_poly.pdbx_strand_id
1 'polypeptide(L)'
;MKKKVIGLTIAGLVALSGVVSAASLWGTYKGNDIIRLTVGGKQTKVTDVPAISYNGRTMVPLYLLSQAGITATWDGKNKTVDIAPSKSLDEAAIREIPVSWLQLYTSASDIYVKWDEFGSDLQYLHRTVSSAMDYAVSGTGENTLLSGAKGDLVTDQNLYNTLVSDSKDVNVDLDSNDLTSDFDQLASQYKLALDHYKNALAAIDRYSKSKNDADYKLQSSEIALAWDIIDKQRKVAWAGYEEYKELIFSFK
;
A
#
# COMPACT_ATOMS: atom_id res chain seq x y z
N MET A 1 -72.58 56.67 -32.10
CA MET A 1 -72.38 55.35 -31.47
C MET A 1 -71.30 54.47 -32.12
N LYS A 2 -70.88 54.71 -33.39
CA LYS A 2 -69.97 53.81 -34.13
C LYS A 2 -68.46 53.91 -33.79
N LYS A 3 -67.95 55.04 -33.27
CA LYS A 3 -66.50 55.19 -32.97
C LYS A 3 -66.05 54.61 -31.63
N LYS A 4 -66.96 54.49 -30.66
CA LYS A 4 -66.67 53.92 -29.32
C LYS A 4 -66.71 52.39 -29.31
N VAL A 5 -67.51 51.78 -30.20
CA VAL A 5 -67.61 50.31 -30.32
C VAL A 5 -66.36 49.72 -30.99
N ILE A 6 -65.79 50.40 -31.99
CA ILE A 6 -64.57 49.95 -32.70
C ILE A 6 -63.35 49.94 -31.77
N GLY A 7 -63.20 50.96 -30.90
CA GLY A 7 -62.11 51.00 -29.92
C GLY A 7 -62.18 49.89 -28.88
N LEU A 8 -63.40 49.51 -28.45
CA LEU A 8 -63.63 48.43 -27.48
C LEU A 8 -63.43 47.03 -28.10
N THR A 9 -63.67 46.85 -29.41
CA THR A 9 -63.39 45.57 -30.08
C THR A 9 -61.90 45.36 -30.33
N ILE A 10 -61.14 46.42 -30.64
CA ILE A 10 -59.68 46.33 -30.84
C ILE A 10 -58.96 46.13 -29.50
N ALA A 11 -59.41 46.78 -28.41
CA ALA A 11 -58.82 46.58 -27.08
C ALA A 11 -59.14 45.20 -26.48
N GLY A 12 -60.32 44.64 -26.76
CA GLY A 12 -60.71 43.29 -26.31
C GLY A 12 -59.93 42.16 -27.00
N LEU A 13 -59.50 42.36 -28.26
CA LEU A 13 -58.73 41.35 -29.01
C LEU A 13 -57.25 41.27 -28.59
N VAL A 14 -56.66 42.36 -28.08
CA VAL A 14 -55.26 42.36 -27.60
C VAL A 14 -55.12 41.72 -26.21
N ALA A 15 -56.21 41.61 -25.44
CA ALA A 15 -56.21 41.04 -24.10
C ALA A 15 -56.31 39.49 -24.06
N LEU A 16 -56.45 38.81 -25.21
CA LEU A 16 -56.74 37.36 -25.25
C LEU A 16 -55.59 36.47 -25.75
N SER A 17 -54.41 37.00 -26.07
CA SER A 17 -53.30 36.20 -26.62
C SER A 17 -52.06 36.07 -25.73
N GLY A 18 -52.14 36.50 -24.48
CA GLY A 18 -51.07 36.28 -23.50
C GLY A 18 -51.11 34.89 -22.89
N VAL A 19 -50.85 33.83 -23.67
CA VAL A 19 -50.43 32.57 -23.06
C VAL A 19 -49.05 32.86 -22.47
N VAL A 20 -48.97 33.06 -21.16
CA VAL A 20 -47.70 33.16 -20.45
C VAL A 20 -47.03 31.80 -20.61
N SER A 21 -46.14 31.69 -21.60
CA SER A 21 -45.24 30.55 -21.66
C SER A 21 -44.38 30.65 -20.41
N ALA A 22 -44.65 29.80 -19.42
CA ALA A 22 -43.77 29.64 -18.27
C ALA A 22 -42.43 29.16 -18.82
N ALA A 23 -41.51 30.08 -19.11
CA ALA A 23 -40.18 29.73 -19.52
C ALA A 23 -39.55 28.96 -18.35
N SER A 24 -39.22 27.70 -18.58
CA SER A 24 -38.47 26.88 -17.63
C SER A 24 -37.20 27.63 -17.20
N LEU A 25 -37.02 27.85 -15.90
CA LEU A 25 -35.86 28.59 -15.35
C LEU A 25 -34.50 27.99 -15.76
N TRP A 26 -34.46 26.71 -16.12
CA TRP A 26 -33.26 25.96 -16.44
C TRP A 26 -33.25 25.37 -17.86
N GLY A 27 -34.14 25.85 -18.73
CA GLY A 27 -34.33 25.33 -20.08
C GLY A 27 -35.20 24.05 -20.12
N THR A 28 -35.41 23.55 -21.33
CA THR A 28 -36.21 22.33 -21.58
C THR A 28 -35.35 21.22 -22.17
N TYR A 29 -35.71 19.97 -21.86
CA TYR A 29 -35.15 18.77 -22.47
C TYR A 29 -36.29 17.95 -23.07
N LYS A 30 -36.27 17.78 -24.40
CA LYS A 30 -37.33 17.10 -25.17
C LYS A 30 -38.74 17.60 -24.82
N GLY A 31 -38.91 18.91 -24.72
CA GLY A 31 -40.19 19.57 -24.42
C GLY A 31 -40.63 19.52 -22.96
N ASN A 32 -39.82 18.98 -22.05
CA ASN A 32 -40.07 18.95 -20.62
C ASN A 32 -39.15 19.94 -19.89
N ASP A 33 -39.66 20.62 -18.86
CA ASP A 33 -38.86 21.56 -18.06
C ASP A 33 -37.72 20.84 -17.33
N ILE A 34 -36.51 21.38 -17.40
CA ILE A 34 -35.36 20.85 -16.66
C ILE A 34 -35.49 21.21 -15.17
N ILE A 35 -35.27 20.23 -14.31
CA ILE A 35 -35.20 20.36 -12.86
C ILE A 35 -33.74 20.34 -12.42
N ARG A 36 -33.31 21.40 -11.74
CA ARG A 36 -31.97 21.47 -11.16
C ARG A 36 -31.90 20.57 -9.92
N LEU A 37 -31.15 19.48 -10.03
CA LEU A 37 -30.92 18.53 -8.94
C LEU A 37 -29.69 18.91 -8.12
N THR A 38 -29.79 18.79 -6.80
CA THR A 38 -28.68 18.95 -5.84
C THR A 38 -28.58 17.75 -4.92
N VAL A 39 -27.37 17.40 -4.51
CA VAL A 39 -27.07 16.39 -3.49
C VAL A 39 -26.22 17.06 -2.41
N GLY A 40 -26.67 17.03 -1.16
CA GLY A 40 -25.95 17.69 -0.04
C GLY A 40 -25.69 19.17 -0.28
N GLY A 41 -26.61 19.86 -0.98
CA GLY A 41 -26.47 21.28 -1.35
C GLY A 41 -25.58 21.57 -2.56
N LYS A 42 -24.87 20.58 -3.12
CA LYS A 42 -24.05 20.72 -4.34
C LYS A 42 -24.84 20.32 -5.57
N GLN A 43 -24.71 21.07 -6.67
CA GLN A 43 -25.37 20.76 -7.93
C GLN A 43 -24.80 19.47 -8.54
N THR A 44 -25.67 18.57 -9.00
CA THR A 44 -25.24 17.33 -9.67
C THR A 44 -24.66 17.62 -11.05
N LYS A 45 -23.61 16.89 -11.43
CA LYS A 45 -23.04 16.94 -12.78
C LYS A 45 -23.94 16.18 -13.76
N VAL A 46 -24.51 16.88 -14.73
CA VAL A 46 -25.36 16.28 -15.78
C VAL A 46 -24.53 16.12 -17.05
N THR A 47 -24.38 14.90 -17.55
CA THR A 47 -23.58 14.58 -18.75
C THR A 47 -24.41 14.06 -19.92
N ASP A 48 -25.69 13.75 -19.72
CA ASP A 48 -26.58 13.23 -20.75
C ASP A 48 -28.02 13.74 -20.52
N VAL A 49 -28.84 12.98 -19.79
CA VAL A 49 -30.25 13.33 -19.53
C VAL A 49 -30.37 14.07 -18.20
N PRO A 50 -30.89 15.31 -18.16
CA PRO A 50 -31.15 16.01 -16.91
C PRO A 50 -32.36 15.42 -16.17
N ALA A 51 -32.52 15.76 -14.89
CA ALA A 51 -33.81 15.60 -14.23
C ALA A 51 -34.84 16.53 -14.90
N ILE A 52 -36.06 16.04 -15.12
CA ILE A 52 -37.10 16.77 -15.85
C ILE A 52 -38.44 16.72 -15.12
N SER A 53 -39.31 17.70 -15.39
CA SER A 53 -40.72 17.65 -15.03
C SER A 53 -41.50 16.94 -16.14
N TYR A 54 -41.97 15.72 -15.87
CA TYR A 54 -42.80 14.95 -16.79
C TYR A 54 -44.19 14.76 -16.16
N ASN A 55 -45.22 15.31 -16.80
CA ASN A 55 -46.61 15.29 -16.30
C ASN A 55 -46.74 15.81 -14.85
N GLY A 56 -46.03 16.89 -14.53
CA GLY A 56 -46.05 17.51 -13.19
C GLY A 56 -45.27 16.73 -12.12
N ARG A 57 -44.51 15.70 -12.49
CA ARG A 57 -43.67 14.91 -11.59
C ARG A 57 -42.21 15.04 -11.97
N THR A 58 -41.33 15.11 -10.98
CA THR A 58 -39.88 15.06 -11.23
C THR A 58 -39.47 13.64 -11.59
N MET A 59 -38.90 13.49 -12.79
CA MET A 59 -38.25 12.27 -13.23
C MET A 59 -36.74 12.46 -13.13
N VAL A 60 -36.09 11.65 -12.31
CA VAL A 60 -34.64 11.67 -12.11
C VAL A 60 -34.04 10.45 -12.81
N PRO A 61 -33.16 10.65 -13.82
CA PRO A 61 -32.40 9.57 -14.43
C PRO A 61 -31.60 8.78 -13.38
N LEU A 62 -31.67 7.44 -13.44
CA LEU A 62 -31.05 6.55 -12.46
C LEU A 62 -29.55 6.81 -12.27
N TYR A 63 -28.84 7.16 -13.34
CA TYR A 63 -27.40 7.42 -13.26
C TYR A 63 -27.07 8.63 -12.37
N LEU A 64 -27.99 9.60 -12.22
CA LEU A 64 -27.80 10.74 -11.33
C LEU A 64 -27.90 10.35 -9.85
N LEU A 65 -28.57 9.23 -9.53
CA LEU A 65 -28.67 8.72 -8.15
C LEU A 65 -27.31 8.26 -7.61
N SER A 66 -26.37 7.86 -8.49
CA SER A 66 -25.01 7.49 -8.07
C SER A 66 -24.27 8.65 -7.38
N GLN A 67 -24.53 9.89 -7.79
CA GLN A 67 -23.98 11.10 -7.16
C GLN A 67 -24.57 11.36 -5.77
N ALA A 68 -25.70 10.72 -5.45
CA ALA A 68 -26.33 10.70 -4.13
C ALA A 68 -25.92 9.50 -3.27
N GLY A 69 -24.92 8.72 -3.71
CA GLY A 69 -24.51 7.50 -3.01
C GLY A 69 -25.59 6.42 -3.07
N ILE A 70 -26.34 6.34 -4.17
CA ILE A 70 -27.38 5.34 -4.40
C ILE A 70 -27.02 4.55 -5.66
N THR A 71 -26.96 3.23 -5.55
CA THR A 71 -26.78 2.33 -6.71
C THR A 71 -28.13 1.87 -7.22
N ALA A 72 -28.34 1.97 -8.53
CA ALA A 72 -29.52 1.46 -9.21
C ALA A 72 -29.11 0.40 -10.24
N THR A 73 -29.64 -0.81 -10.09
CA THR A 73 -29.39 -1.94 -10.99
C THR A 73 -30.62 -2.15 -11.86
N TRP A 74 -30.45 -2.07 -13.18
CA TRP A 74 -31.53 -2.30 -14.14
C TRP A 74 -31.55 -3.76 -14.59
N ASP A 75 -32.67 -4.45 -14.37
CA ASP A 75 -32.96 -5.75 -14.97
C ASP A 75 -33.81 -5.57 -16.23
N GLY A 76 -33.15 -5.63 -17.39
CA GLY A 76 -33.80 -5.47 -18.68
C GLY A 76 -34.80 -6.58 -19.05
N LYS A 77 -34.68 -7.77 -18.44
CA LYS A 77 -35.54 -8.93 -18.69
C LYS A 77 -36.84 -8.79 -17.92
N ASN A 78 -36.77 -8.48 -16.63
CA ASN A 78 -37.96 -8.34 -15.78
C ASN A 78 -38.56 -6.93 -15.78
N LYS A 79 -37.89 -5.97 -16.42
CA LYS A 79 -38.27 -4.53 -16.43
C LYS A 79 -38.33 -3.94 -15.03
N THR A 80 -37.43 -4.37 -14.15
CA THR A 80 -37.35 -3.91 -12.76
C THR A 80 -36.08 -3.12 -12.53
N VAL A 81 -36.17 -2.11 -11.65
CA VAL A 81 -35.02 -1.41 -11.11
C VAL A 81 -34.91 -1.80 -9.65
N ASP A 82 -33.75 -2.31 -9.25
CA ASP A 82 -33.42 -2.45 -7.84
C ASP A 82 -32.57 -1.25 -7.41
N ILE A 83 -32.96 -0.61 -6.31
CA ILE A 83 -32.27 0.57 -5.77
C ILE A 83 -31.82 0.22 -4.37
N ALA A 84 -30.51 0.26 -4.17
CA ALA A 84 -29.91 0.17 -2.85
C ALA A 84 -29.15 1.47 -2.58
N PRO A 85 -28.96 1.86 -1.31
CA PRO A 85 -27.80 2.67 -0.98
C PRO A 85 -26.61 2.09 -1.75
N SER A 86 -25.83 2.94 -2.41
CA SER A 86 -24.49 2.51 -2.79
C SER A 86 -23.92 1.89 -1.54
N LYS A 87 -23.28 0.73 -1.68
CA LYS A 87 -22.60 0.06 -0.57
C LYS A 87 -21.49 1.02 -0.12
N SER A 88 -21.86 2.09 0.59
CA SER A 88 -21.04 2.72 1.59
C SER A 88 -20.66 1.52 2.43
N LEU A 89 -19.37 1.24 2.46
CA LEU A 89 -18.77 0.41 3.49
C LEU A 89 -19.56 0.71 4.74
N ASP A 90 -20.34 -0.26 5.22
CA ASP A 90 -21.22 -0.06 6.35
C ASP A 90 -20.40 0.68 7.40
N GLU A 91 -20.96 1.72 8.01
CA GLU A 91 -20.27 2.39 9.12
C GLU A 91 -19.98 1.39 10.26
N ALA A 92 -20.67 0.22 10.24
CA ALA A 92 -20.39 -0.98 11.04
C ALA A 92 -19.36 -1.97 10.44
N ALA A 93 -19.05 -1.87 9.14
CA ALA A 93 -17.94 -2.56 8.46
C ALA A 93 -16.63 -1.77 8.52
N ILE A 94 -16.67 -0.48 8.88
CA ILE A 94 -15.60 0.11 9.70
C ILE A 94 -15.77 -0.48 11.11
N ARG A 95 -15.56 -1.79 11.25
CA ARG A 95 -14.98 -2.28 12.50
C ARG A 95 -13.70 -1.47 12.63
N GLU A 96 -13.58 -0.69 13.69
CA GLU A 96 -12.26 -0.22 14.13
C GLU A 96 -11.31 -1.40 13.91
N ILE A 97 -10.35 -1.26 13.01
CA ILE A 97 -9.18 -2.12 13.10
C ILE A 97 -8.69 -1.80 14.50
N PRO A 98 -8.76 -2.72 15.46
CA PRO A 98 -8.36 -2.37 16.81
C PRO A 98 -6.93 -1.86 16.67
N VAL A 99 -6.64 -0.67 17.20
CA VAL A 99 -5.33 -0.01 17.04
C VAL A 99 -4.20 -0.99 17.36
N SER A 100 -4.45 -1.96 18.25
CA SER A 100 -3.58 -3.09 18.55
C SER A 100 -3.18 -3.95 17.35
N TRP A 101 -4.07 -4.23 16.40
CA TRP A 101 -3.72 -5.00 15.19
C TRP A 101 -2.87 -4.18 14.23
N LEU A 102 -3.18 -2.89 14.04
CA LEU A 102 -2.32 -2.00 13.25
C LEU A 102 -0.93 -1.89 13.86
N GLN A 103 -0.85 -1.77 15.19
CA GLN A 103 0.40 -1.77 15.93
C GLN A 103 1.15 -3.09 15.73
N LEU A 104 0.48 -4.23 15.89
CA LEU A 104 1.08 -5.55 15.73
C LEU A 104 1.62 -5.77 14.31
N TYR A 105 0.82 -5.46 13.28
CA TYR A 105 1.26 -5.60 11.89
C TYR A 105 2.41 -4.65 11.55
N THR A 106 2.38 -3.43 12.09
CA THR A 106 3.48 -2.46 11.91
C THR A 106 4.75 -2.98 12.58
N SER A 107 4.65 -3.46 13.82
CA SER A 107 5.80 -4.06 14.54
C SER A 107 6.39 -5.23 13.77
N ALA A 108 5.56 -6.14 13.26
CA ALA A 108 6.03 -7.29 12.47
C ALA A 108 6.71 -6.85 11.16
N SER A 109 6.08 -5.93 10.42
CA SER A 109 6.65 -5.30 9.22
C SER A 109 8.01 -4.65 9.52
N ASP A 110 8.13 -3.91 10.61
CA ASP A 110 9.38 -3.25 11.02
C ASP A 110 10.49 -4.26 11.34
N ILE A 111 10.17 -5.39 11.98
CA ILE A 111 11.17 -6.46 12.22
C ILE A 111 11.67 -7.05 10.89
N TYR A 112 10.79 -7.27 9.92
CA TYR A 112 11.21 -7.74 8.59
C TYR A 112 12.12 -6.74 7.88
N VAL A 113 11.82 -5.43 7.96
CA VAL A 113 12.70 -4.38 7.43
C VAL A 113 14.07 -4.44 8.10
N LYS A 114 14.12 -4.52 9.43
CA LYS A 114 15.39 -4.65 10.17
C LYS A 114 16.20 -5.89 9.77
N TRP A 115 15.55 -7.02 9.47
CA TRP A 115 16.23 -8.21 8.95
C TRP A 115 16.77 -8.04 7.52
N ASP A 116 16.10 -7.27 6.65
CA ASP A 116 16.65 -6.92 5.33
C ASP A 116 17.84 -5.95 5.46
N GLU A 117 17.71 -4.94 6.33
CA GLU A 117 18.79 -3.98 6.65
C GLU A 117 20.01 -4.70 7.21
N PHE A 118 19.81 -5.64 8.15
CA PHE A 118 20.89 -6.48 8.66
C PHE A 118 21.57 -7.30 7.55
N GLY A 119 20.78 -7.84 6.62
CA GLY A 119 21.32 -8.49 5.43
C GLY A 119 22.18 -7.54 4.58
N SER A 120 21.80 -6.27 4.46
CA SER A 120 22.59 -5.24 3.79
C SER A 120 23.90 -4.93 4.54
N ASP A 121 23.88 -4.87 5.87
CA ASP A 121 25.08 -4.70 6.69
C ASP A 121 26.07 -5.86 6.48
N LEU A 122 25.56 -7.10 6.41
CA LEU A 122 26.40 -8.25 6.10
C LEU A 122 26.99 -8.24 4.68
N GLN A 123 26.37 -7.53 3.73
CA GLN A 123 27.00 -7.28 2.42
C GLN A 123 28.15 -6.27 2.51
N TYR A 124 28.12 -5.36 3.48
CA TYR A 124 29.27 -4.52 3.79
C TYR A 124 30.40 -5.33 4.42
N LEU A 125 30.10 -6.17 5.42
CA LEU A 125 31.06 -7.10 6.01
C LEU A 125 31.70 -8.03 4.96
N HIS A 126 30.91 -8.54 4.02
CA HIS A 126 31.41 -9.32 2.88
C HIS A 126 32.59 -8.62 2.16
N ARG A 127 32.45 -7.32 1.90
CA ARG A 127 33.45 -6.52 1.19
C ARG A 127 34.71 -6.34 2.03
N THR A 128 34.56 -6.10 3.34
CA THR A 128 35.71 -5.90 4.23
C THR A 128 36.47 -7.20 4.46
N VAL A 129 35.77 -8.33 4.63
CA VAL A 129 36.36 -9.68 4.71
C VAL A 129 37.11 -10.01 3.41
N SER A 130 36.51 -9.78 2.25
CA SER A 130 37.15 -10.04 0.96
C SER A 130 38.40 -9.18 0.75
N SER A 131 38.32 -7.89 1.10
CA SER A 131 39.46 -6.96 1.01
C SER A 131 40.61 -7.35 1.95
N ALA A 132 40.30 -7.88 3.14
CA ALA A 132 41.31 -8.40 4.06
C ALA A 132 42.08 -9.59 3.46
N MET A 133 41.41 -10.43 2.67
CA MET A 133 42.06 -11.53 1.97
C MET A 133 42.95 -11.04 0.83
N ASP A 134 42.48 -10.11 -0.01
CA ASP A 134 43.27 -9.54 -1.10
C ASP A 134 44.59 -8.96 -0.60
N TYR A 135 44.53 -8.27 0.55
CA TYR A 135 45.72 -7.74 1.22
C TYR A 135 46.62 -8.84 1.81
N ALA A 136 46.02 -9.88 2.40
CA ALA A 136 46.79 -11.03 2.88
C ALA A 136 47.54 -11.74 1.74
N VAL A 137 47.01 -11.70 0.51
CA VAL A 137 47.67 -12.20 -0.70
C VAL A 137 48.79 -11.26 -1.17
N SER A 138 48.56 -9.94 -1.20
CA SER A 138 49.56 -8.96 -1.70
C SER A 138 50.82 -8.84 -0.82
N GLY A 139 50.71 -9.11 0.49
CA GLY A 139 51.84 -9.09 1.42
C GLY A 139 52.33 -7.69 1.82
N THR A 140 51.53 -6.64 1.59
CA THR A 140 51.93 -5.24 1.71
C THR A 140 51.66 -4.60 3.08
N GLY A 141 52.20 -5.11 4.20
CA GLY A 141 52.22 -4.41 5.51
C GLY A 141 51.32 -4.97 6.62
N GLU A 142 51.22 -4.22 7.73
CA GLU A 142 50.53 -4.59 8.98
C GLU A 142 49.02 -4.83 8.75
N ASN A 143 48.46 -5.92 9.29
CA ASN A 143 47.15 -6.45 8.88
C ASN A 143 45.96 -5.69 9.51
N THR A 144 45.91 -4.37 9.30
CA THR A 144 44.86 -3.47 9.78
C THR A 144 43.49 -3.81 9.20
N LEU A 145 43.43 -4.29 7.96
CA LEU A 145 42.18 -4.70 7.30
C LEU A 145 41.57 -5.95 7.93
N LEU A 146 42.37 -6.98 8.26
CA LEU A 146 41.85 -8.15 8.99
C LEU A 146 41.36 -7.75 10.39
N SER A 147 42.08 -6.86 11.07
CA SER A 147 41.64 -6.36 12.37
C SER A 147 40.32 -5.58 12.25
N GLY A 148 40.18 -4.75 11.21
CA GLY A 148 38.95 -4.01 10.91
C GLY A 148 37.78 -4.95 10.68
N ALA A 149 37.94 -5.92 9.77
CA ALA A 149 36.88 -6.89 9.46
C ALA A 149 36.48 -7.75 10.66
N LYS A 150 37.42 -8.09 11.57
CA LYS A 150 37.09 -8.74 12.85
C LYS A 150 36.27 -7.82 13.77
N GLY A 151 36.54 -6.51 13.78
CA GLY A 151 35.76 -5.52 14.52
C GLY A 151 34.35 -5.33 13.94
N ASP A 152 34.23 -5.27 12.62
CA ASP A 152 32.95 -5.21 11.91
C ASP A 152 32.10 -6.44 12.26
N LEU A 153 32.68 -7.66 12.20
CA LEU A 153 31.98 -8.89 12.57
C LEU A 153 31.44 -8.85 14.01
N VAL A 154 32.19 -8.30 14.96
CA VAL A 154 31.72 -8.16 16.36
C VAL A 154 30.56 -7.17 16.44
N THR A 155 30.60 -6.10 15.65
CA THR A 155 29.52 -5.11 15.58
C THR A 155 28.24 -5.76 15.05
N ASP A 156 28.34 -6.51 13.96
CA ASP A 156 27.21 -7.22 13.35
C ASP A 156 26.67 -8.33 14.25
N GLN A 157 27.53 -9.02 15.02
CA GLN A 157 27.09 -9.99 16.03
C GLN A 157 26.28 -9.34 17.15
N ASN A 158 26.64 -8.12 17.56
CA ASN A 158 25.87 -7.40 18.57
C ASN A 158 24.51 -6.95 18.02
N LEU A 159 24.49 -6.41 16.79
CA LEU A 159 23.25 -6.04 16.11
C LEU A 159 22.32 -7.24 15.93
N TYR A 160 22.87 -8.38 15.51
CA TYR A 160 22.15 -9.65 15.43
C TYR A 160 21.48 -10.02 16.76
N ASN A 161 22.21 -9.94 17.88
CA ASN A 161 21.64 -10.30 19.19
C ASN A 161 20.49 -9.38 19.60
N THR A 162 20.60 -8.08 19.32
CA THR A 162 19.50 -7.12 19.53
C THR A 162 18.30 -7.49 18.67
N LEU A 163 18.51 -7.77 17.39
CA LEU A 163 17.42 -8.08 16.45
C LEU A 163 16.71 -9.41 16.77
N VAL A 164 17.44 -10.41 17.27
CA VAL A 164 16.84 -11.65 17.79
C VAL A 164 15.94 -11.37 19.00
N SER A 165 16.37 -10.48 19.90
CA SER A 165 15.55 -10.08 21.06
C SER A 165 14.28 -9.37 20.61
N ASP A 166 14.42 -8.35 19.76
CA ASP A 166 13.29 -7.58 19.21
C ASP A 166 12.30 -8.51 18.49
N SER A 167 12.81 -9.47 17.71
CA SER A 167 12.00 -10.44 16.98
C SER A 167 11.20 -11.35 17.91
N LYS A 168 11.81 -11.79 19.01
CA LYS A 168 11.16 -12.66 19.99
C LYS A 168 10.00 -11.95 20.68
N ASP A 169 10.17 -10.68 21.03
CA ASP A 169 9.13 -9.89 21.68
C ASP A 169 7.90 -9.76 20.76
N VAL A 170 8.11 -9.47 19.46
CA VAL A 170 7.02 -9.40 18.49
C VAL A 170 6.40 -10.77 18.21
N ASN A 171 7.19 -11.84 18.17
CA ASN A 171 6.66 -13.20 17.97
C ASN A 171 5.68 -13.64 19.06
N VAL A 172 5.90 -13.25 20.32
CA VAL A 172 4.96 -13.56 21.41
C VAL A 172 3.58 -12.96 21.13
N ASP A 173 3.55 -11.73 20.64
CA ASP A 173 2.30 -11.04 20.29
C ASP A 173 1.65 -11.64 19.04
N LEU A 174 2.44 -12.05 18.04
CA LEU A 174 1.95 -12.73 16.84
C LEU A 174 1.31 -14.09 17.17
N ASP A 175 2.03 -14.93 17.94
CA ASP A 175 1.57 -16.25 18.35
C ASP A 175 0.27 -16.19 19.17
N SER A 176 0.17 -15.19 20.07
CA SER A 176 -1.04 -14.96 20.88
C SER A 176 -2.27 -14.57 20.05
N ASN A 177 -2.07 -14.20 18.78
CA ASN A 177 -3.09 -13.78 17.83
C ASN A 177 -3.20 -14.74 16.63
N ASP A 178 -2.65 -15.96 16.73
CA ASP A 178 -2.64 -16.98 15.67
C ASP A 178 -2.01 -16.49 14.34
N LEU A 179 -1.05 -15.58 14.42
CA LEU A 179 -0.25 -15.10 13.29
C LEU A 179 1.13 -15.76 13.30
N THR A 180 1.75 -15.88 12.12
CA THR A 180 3.05 -16.55 11.95
C THR A 180 4.10 -15.61 11.37
N SER A 181 5.36 -15.85 11.72
CA SER A 181 6.51 -15.15 11.11
C SER A 181 7.62 -16.12 10.71
N ASP A 182 8.55 -15.62 9.91
CA ASP A 182 9.80 -16.30 9.56
C ASP A 182 10.98 -15.87 10.45
N PHE A 183 10.74 -15.15 11.56
CA PHE A 183 11.84 -14.51 12.32
C PHE A 183 12.86 -15.50 12.87
N ASP A 184 12.41 -16.65 13.38
CA ASP A 184 13.32 -17.69 13.90
C ASP A 184 14.18 -18.32 12.78
N GLN A 185 13.60 -18.47 11.59
CA GLN A 185 14.33 -18.93 10.41
C GLN A 185 15.36 -17.88 9.99
N LEU A 186 14.96 -16.61 9.87
CA LEU A 186 15.84 -15.51 9.52
C LEU A 186 17.01 -15.42 10.51
N ALA A 187 16.73 -15.46 11.82
CA ALA A 187 17.74 -15.47 12.87
C ALA A 187 18.72 -16.64 12.70
N SER A 188 18.20 -17.85 12.54
CA SER A 188 19.03 -19.06 12.40
C SER A 188 19.95 -19.00 11.17
N GLN A 189 19.43 -18.52 10.04
CA GLN A 189 20.18 -18.42 8.80
C GLN A 189 21.21 -17.29 8.85
N TYR A 190 20.86 -16.12 9.37
CA TYR A 190 21.81 -15.03 9.52
C TYR A 190 22.91 -15.34 10.55
N LYS A 191 22.59 -16.09 11.61
CA LYS A 191 23.62 -16.62 12.52
C LYS A 191 24.61 -17.52 11.80
N LEU A 192 24.13 -18.38 10.91
CA LEU A 192 24.97 -19.24 10.09
C LEU A 192 25.88 -18.43 9.16
N ALA A 193 25.38 -17.35 8.54
CA ALA A 193 26.20 -16.44 7.74
C ALA A 193 27.32 -15.76 8.55
N LEU A 194 27.01 -15.29 9.77
CA LEU A 194 28.02 -14.74 10.69
C LEU A 194 29.09 -15.78 11.07
N ASP A 195 28.70 -17.04 11.28
CA ASP A 195 29.64 -18.12 11.57
C ASP A 195 30.55 -18.41 10.38
N HIS A 196 30.02 -18.37 9.16
CA HIS A 196 30.83 -18.47 7.94
C HIS A 196 31.85 -17.34 7.85
N TYR A 197 31.46 -16.08 8.09
CA TYR A 197 32.43 -14.98 8.12
C TYR A 197 33.49 -15.12 9.21
N LYS A 198 33.11 -15.60 10.40
CA LYS A 198 34.06 -15.90 11.48
C LYS A 198 35.08 -16.95 11.05
N ASN A 199 34.64 -18.02 10.38
CA ASN A 199 35.51 -19.07 9.86
C ASN A 199 36.42 -18.55 8.75
N ALA A 200 35.89 -17.73 7.84
CA ALA A 200 36.66 -17.08 6.78
C ALA A 200 37.77 -16.21 7.37
N LEU A 201 37.46 -15.33 8.33
CA LEU A 201 38.46 -14.48 9.00
C LEU A 201 39.52 -15.29 9.74
N ALA A 202 39.17 -16.42 10.35
CA ALA A 202 40.13 -17.32 10.97
C ALA A 202 41.05 -17.98 9.93
N ALA A 203 40.52 -18.36 8.77
CA ALA A 203 41.30 -18.90 7.66
C ALA A 203 42.23 -17.83 7.05
N ILE A 204 41.76 -16.59 6.86
CA ILE A 204 42.59 -15.45 6.41
C ILE A 204 43.74 -15.21 7.40
N ASP A 205 43.47 -15.24 8.71
CA ASP A 205 44.49 -15.09 9.75
C ASP A 205 45.59 -16.16 9.64
N ARG A 206 45.21 -17.43 9.48
CA ARG A 206 46.17 -18.52 9.28
C ARG A 206 46.92 -18.38 7.96
N TYR A 207 46.22 -18.10 6.86
CA TYR A 207 46.82 -17.89 5.54
C TYR A 207 47.87 -16.77 5.57
N SER A 208 47.57 -15.66 6.27
CA SER A 208 48.51 -14.54 6.37
C SER A 208 49.87 -14.93 6.97
N LYS A 209 49.89 -15.97 7.81
CA LYS A 209 51.08 -16.50 8.50
C LYS A 209 51.75 -17.64 7.72
N SER A 210 50.96 -18.55 7.15
CA SER A 210 51.43 -19.81 6.57
C SER A 210 51.54 -19.81 5.05
N LYS A 211 50.78 -18.94 4.36
CA LYS A 211 50.55 -18.95 2.92
C LYS A 211 50.05 -20.31 2.39
N ASN A 212 49.35 -21.07 3.23
CA ASN A 212 48.80 -22.38 2.89
C ASN A 212 47.58 -22.26 1.96
N ASP A 213 47.65 -22.89 0.79
CA ASP A 213 46.56 -22.95 -0.20
C ASP A 213 45.23 -23.52 0.36
N ALA A 214 45.30 -24.43 1.34
CA ALA A 214 44.10 -24.95 1.98
C ALA A 214 43.29 -23.86 2.72
N ASP A 215 43.97 -22.93 3.39
CA ASP A 215 43.32 -21.82 4.08
C ASP A 215 42.74 -20.80 3.06
N TYR A 216 43.41 -20.60 1.93
CA TYR A 216 42.90 -19.76 0.82
C TYR A 216 41.58 -20.32 0.27
N LYS A 217 41.51 -21.63 0.03
CA LYS A 217 40.30 -22.30 -0.47
C LYS A 217 39.18 -22.27 0.57
N LEU A 218 39.51 -22.52 1.83
CA LEU A 218 38.54 -22.51 2.91
C LEU A 218 37.87 -21.13 3.04
N GLN A 219 38.64 -20.04 3.13
CA GLN A 219 38.03 -18.71 3.27
C GLN A 219 37.13 -18.37 2.08
N SER A 220 37.52 -18.75 0.86
CA SER A 220 36.71 -18.49 -0.34
C SER A 220 35.38 -19.25 -0.30
N SER A 221 35.40 -20.51 0.16
CA SER A 221 34.19 -21.31 0.33
C SER A 221 33.26 -20.72 1.41
N GLU A 222 33.80 -20.32 2.55
CA GLU A 222 33.02 -19.75 3.66
C GLU A 222 32.37 -18.42 3.25
N ILE A 223 33.10 -17.53 2.56
CA ILE A 223 32.55 -16.27 2.04
C ILE A 223 31.41 -16.51 1.05
N ALA A 224 31.55 -17.50 0.16
CA ALA A 224 30.52 -17.83 -0.82
C ALA A 224 29.23 -18.36 -0.15
N LEU A 225 29.37 -19.22 0.86
CA LEU A 225 28.23 -19.74 1.63
C LEU A 225 27.50 -18.62 2.39
N ALA A 226 28.23 -17.71 3.03
CA ALA A 226 27.64 -16.55 3.69
C ALA A 226 26.84 -15.68 2.70
N TRP A 227 27.40 -15.43 1.51
CA TRP A 227 26.74 -14.62 0.49
C TRP A 227 25.42 -15.23 -0.02
N ASP A 228 25.41 -16.54 -0.29
CA ASP A 228 24.20 -17.25 -0.74
C ASP A 228 23.07 -17.17 0.30
N ILE A 229 23.43 -17.34 1.58
CA ILE A 229 22.48 -17.17 2.69
C ILE A 229 21.91 -15.76 2.69
N ILE A 230 22.76 -14.73 2.63
CA ILE A 230 22.33 -13.32 2.68
C ILE A 230 21.39 -13.00 1.51
N ASP A 231 21.75 -13.35 0.27
CA ASP A 231 20.91 -13.09 -0.90
C ASP A 231 19.54 -13.76 -0.78
N LYS A 232 19.49 -14.98 -0.25
CA LYS A 232 18.25 -15.70 -0.03
C LYS A 232 17.41 -15.10 1.10
N GLN A 233 18.01 -14.82 2.26
CA GLN A 233 17.25 -14.37 3.44
C GLN A 233 16.73 -12.94 3.29
N ARG A 234 17.42 -12.07 2.57
CA ARG A 234 16.88 -10.75 2.24
C ARG A 234 15.57 -10.82 1.45
N LYS A 235 15.44 -11.79 0.54
CA LYS A 235 14.18 -12.04 -0.20
C LYS A 235 13.07 -12.54 0.72
N VAL A 236 13.39 -13.38 1.70
CA VAL A 236 12.44 -13.85 2.72
C VAL A 236 11.98 -12.68 3.57
N ALA A 237 12.91 -11.86 4.06
CA ALA A 237 12.61 -10.67 4.85
C ALA A 237 11.70 -9.70 4.09
N TRP A 238 12.02 -9.42 2.81
CA TRP A 238 11.20 -8.57 1.96
C TRP A 238 9.79 -9.13 1.73
N ALA A 239 9.65 -10.45 1.53
CA ALA A 239 8.35 -11.07 1.37
C ALA A 239 7.48 -10.93 2.62
N GLY A 240 8.05 -11.15 3.81
CA GLY A 240 7.36 -10.95 5.08
C GLY A 240 6.96 -9.50 5.33
N TYR A 241 7.83 -8.54 4.97
CA TYR A 241 7.49 -7.11 4.98
C TYR A 241 6.27 -6.81 4.11
N GLU A 242 6.26 -7.29 2.86
CA GLU A 242 5.15 -7.07 1.94
C GLU A 242 3.84 -7.67 2.46
N GLU A 243 3.89 -8.88 3.04
CA GLU A 243 2.72 -9.55 3.62
C GLU A 243 2.08 -8.70 4.74
N TYR A 244 2.87 -8.28 5.73
CA TYR A 244 2.35 -7.50 6.85
C TYR A 244 1.98 -6.06 6.44
N LYS A 245 2.67 -5.49 5.46
CA LYS A 245 2.29 -4.20 4.86
C LYS A 245 0.93 -4.27 4.16
N GLU A 246 0.67 -5.32 3.39
CA GLU A 246 -0.64 -5.52 2.77
C GLU A 246 -1.73 -5.71 3.82
N LEU A 247 -1.47 -6.42 4.92
CA LEU A 247 -2.41 -6.51 6.04
C LEU A 247 -2.78 -5.12 6.57
N ILE A 248 -1.81 -4.22 6.76
CA ILE A 248 -2.06 -2.82 7.18
C ILE A 248 -2.99 -2.09 6.21
N PHE A 249 -2.82 -2.27 4.89
CA PHE A 249 -3.59 -1.55 3.86
C PHE A 249 -4.89 -2.24 3.41
N SER A 250 -5.07 -3.52 3.74
CA SER A 250 -6.23 -4.34 3.35
C SER A 250 -7.54 -3.94 4.05
N PHE A 251 -7.46 -3.20 5.16
CA PHE A 251 -8.62 -2.77 5.95
C PHE A 251 -9.29 -1.47 5.43
N LYS A 252 -9.41 -1.32 4.11
CA LYS A 252 -10.07 -0.16 3.48
C LYS A 252 -11.56 -0.37 3.24
#